data_AF-A0A3M1EJP6-F1
#
_entry.id   AF-A0A3M1EJP6-F1
#
_cell.length_a   1.000
_cell.length_b   1.000
_cell.length_c   1.000
_cell.angle_alpha   90.00
_cell.angle_beta   90.00
_cell.angle_gamma   90.00
#
_symmetry.space_group_name_H-M   'P 1'
#
loop_
_entity.id
_entity.type
_entity.pdbx_description
1 polymer ?
#
loop_
_entity_poly.entity_id
_entity_poly.type
_entity_poly.pdbx_seq_one_letter_code
_entity_poly.pdbx_strand_id
1 'polypeptide(L)'
;TGESLGRALSPWAAAVSLWLGLEGLAGLSPGGESLAIHPTLPADWGWLAVAHVPYAGTLLSFCYLDGVLHVNRPVESQHPVEVYDAIEPVADAPGVVLLLSRAGEQRLFAASVEEPVDAEVVADGRRWPIRLEAGEAVLLS
;
A
#
# COMPACT_ATOMS: atom_id res chain seq x y z
N THR A 1 -35.54 11.33 -10.35
CA THR A 1 -34.87 12.11 -9.30
C THR A 1 -33.65 11.31 -8.87
N GLY A 2 -32.49 11.61 -9.43
CA GLY A 2 -31.25 10.90 -9.09
C GLY A 2 -30.68 11.47 -7.80
N GLU A 3 -30.94 10.79 -6.68
CA GLU A 3 -30.36 11.17 -5.39
C GLU A 3 -28.90 10.73 -5.36
N SER A 4 -28.00 11.72 -5.26
CA SER A 4 -26.60 11.48 -4.91
C SER A 4 -26.55 11.05 -3.43
N LEU A 5 -26.37 9.76 -3.16
CA LEU A 5 -26.10 9.24 -1.81
C LEU A 5 -24.65 9.50 -1.36
N GLY A 6 -23.78 9.94 -2.28
CA GLY A 6 -22.42 10.34 -1.98
C GLY A 6 -22.40 11.67 -1.25
N ARG A 7 -22.07 11.66 0.04
CA ARG A 7 -21.71 12.88 0.76
C ARG A 7 -20.42 13.42 0.15
N ALA A 8 -20.47 14.67 -0.33
CA ALA A 8 -19.26 15.45 -0.54
C ALA A 8 -18.56 15.56 0.83
N LEU A 9 -17.53 14.75 1.05
CA LEU A 9 -16.65 14.91 2.20
C LEU A 9 -15.94 16.25 2.00
N SER A 10 -16.05 17.14 2.98
CA SER A 10 -15.18 18.31 3.00
C SER A 10 -13.72 17.81 2.95
N PRO A 11 -12.78 18.58 2.39
CA PRO A 11 -11.36 18.20 2.39
C PRO A 11 -10.85 17.83 3.79
N TRP A 12 -11.46 18.40 4.83
CA TRP A 12 -11.19 18.07 6.23
C TRP A 12 -11.62 16.64 6.62
N ALA A 13 -12.80 16.19 6.17
CA ALA A 13 -13.28 14.84 6.45
C ALA A 13 -12.45 13.77 5.72
N ALA A 14 -11.92 14.09 4.54
CA ALA A 14 -11.00 13.20 3.82
C ALA A 14 -9.68 13.00 4.59
N ALA A 15 -9.10 14.09 5.12
CA ALA A 15 -7.87 14.03 5.91
C ALA A 15 -8.05 13.19 7.20
N VAL A 16 -9.17 13.39 7.91
CA VAL A 16 -9.48 12.58 9.10
C VAL A 16 -9.69 11.11 8.75
N SER A 17 -10.39 10.82 7.65
CA SER A 17 -10.61 9.42 7.22
C SER A 17 -9.31 8.72 6.83
N LEU A 18 -8.40 9.43 6.16
CA LEU A 18 -7.07 8.91 5.84
C LEU A 18 -6.29 8.57 7.11
N TRP A 19 -6.28 9.49 8.07
CA TRP A 19 -5.56 9.27 9.33
C TRP A 19 -6.13 8.11 10.14
N LEU A 20 -7.47 8.01 10.21
CA LEU A 20 -8.14 6.85 10.82
C LEU A 20 -7.81 5.54 10.09
N GLY A 21 -7.66 5.56 8.76
CA GLY A 21 -7.19 4.40 8.01
C GLY A 21 -5.77 4.01 8.38
N LEU A 22 -4.86 4.99 8.51
CA LEU A 22 -3.47 4.73 8.89
C LEU A 22 -3.35 4.21 10.33
N GLU A 23 -3.97 4.86 11.31
CA GLU A 23 -3.90 4.40 12.71
C GLU A 23 -4.74 3.15 12.95
N GLY A 24 -5.94 3.08 12.38
CA GLY A 24 -6.92 2.03 12.68
C GLY A 24 -6.78 0.76 11.84
N LEU A 25 -6.56 0.88 10.52
CA LEU A 25 -6.42 -0.29 9.64
C LEU A 25 -4.97 -0.71 9.50
N ALA A 26 -4.07 0.24 9.24
CA ALA A 26 -2.65 -0.06 9.11
C ALA A 26 -1.96 -0.30 10.46
N GLY A 27 -2.59 0.13 11.57
CA GLY A 27 -1.99 0.06 12.90
C GLY A 27 -0.73 0.90 13.01
N LEU A 28 -0.65 2.01 12.26
CA LEU A 28 0.47 2.92 12.27
C LEU A 28 0.53 3.63 13.63
N SER A 29 1.57 3.36 14.41
CA SER A 29 1.76 3.95 15.73
C SER A 29 3.15 4.58 15.82
N PRO A 30 3.26 5.90 15.63
CA PRO A 30 4.48 6.66 15.93
C PRO A 30 4.85 6.54 17.42
N GLY A 31 5.96 5.87 17.72
CA GLY A 31 6.64 5.96 19.00
C GLY A 31 7.67 7.10 19.00
N GLY A 32 8.22 7.42 20.18
CA GLY A 32 9.22 8.48 20.31
C GLY A 32 10.47 8.24 19.44
N GLU A 33 11.06 7.05 19.53
CA GLU A 33 12.23 6.65 18.72
C GLU A 33 11.94 5.50 17.74
N SER A 34 10.77 4.86 17.84
CA SER A 34 10.40 3.73 16.99
C SER A 34 9.10 3.97 16.23
N LEU A 35 8.93 3.26 15.12
CA LEU A 35 7.70 3.24 14.34
C LEU A 35 7.14 1.82 14.40
N ALA A 36 5.89 1.69 14.83
CA ALA A 36 5.19 0.42 14.82
C ALA A 36 4.11 0.40 13.73
N ILE A 37 3.95 -0.74 13.06
CA ILE A 37 2.90 -0.98 12.07
C ILE A 37 2.30 -2.36 12.36
N HIS A 38 1.06 -2.37 12.85
CA HIS A 38 0.32 -3.59 13.18
C HIS A 38 -0.98 -3.65 12.39
N PRO A 39 -0.97 -4.07 11.11
CA PRO A 39 -2.19 -4.13 10.33
C PRO A 39 -3.26 -4.97 11.02
N THR A 40 -4.42 -4.36 11.20
CA THR A 40 -5.64 -4.92 11.81
C THR A 40 -6.75 -4.90 10.78
N LEU A 41 -6.53 -5.62 9.70
CA LEU A 41 -7.46 -5.72 8.58
C LEU A 41 -8.61 -6.69 8.90
N PRO A 42 -9.79 -6.48 8.30
CA PRO A 42 -10.83 -7.50 8.24
C PRO A 42 -10.28 -8.83 7.70
N ALA A 43 -10.84 -9.95 8.14
CA ALA A 43 -10.31 -11.29 7.81
C ALA A 43 -10.37 -11.62 6.31
N ASP A 44 -11.26 -10.97 5.56
CA ASP A 44 -11.43 -11.08 4.11
C ASP A 44 -10.53 -10.13 3.32
N TRP A 45 -9.78 -9.24 3.99
CA TRP A 45 -8.85 -8.32 3.34
C TRP A 45 -7.44 -8.91 3.34
N GLY A 46 -7.02 -9.42 2.18
CA GLY A 46 -5.68 -10.00 2.00
C GLY A 46 -4.55 -8.97 1.89
N TRP A 47 -4.86 -7.68 1.69
CA TRP A 47 -3.84 -6.68 1.43
C TRP A 47 -4.20 -5.27 1.88
N LEU A 48 -3.16 -4.44 2.02
CA LEU A 48 -3.23 -2.99 2.24
C LEU A 48 -1.99 -2.37 1.58
N ALA A 49 -2.13 -1.19 0.97
CA ALA A 49 -1.00 -0.46 0.40
C ALA A 49 -1.05 1.02 0.82
N VAL A 50 0.11 1.53 1.24
CA VAL A 50 0.31 2.91 1.70
C VAL A 50 1.59 3.43 1.07
N ALA A 51 1.53 4.57 0.40
CA ALA A 51 2.70 5.18 -0.23
C ALA A 51 2.83 6.64 0.16
N HIS A 52 4.08 7.09 0.29
CA HIS A 52 4.46 8.49 0.47
C HIS A 52 3.82 9.18 1.68
N VAL A 53 3.67 8.48 2.80
CA VAL A 53 3.26 9.11 4.06
C VAL A 53 4.44 9.88 4.64
N PRO A 54 4.34 11.21 4.84
CA PRO A 54 5.41 11.97 5.47
C PRO A 54 5.63 11.51 6.91
N TYR A 55 6.83 11.05 7.23
CA TYR A 55 7.19 10.60 8.58
C TYR A 55 8.66 10.88 8.88
N ALA A 56 8.93 11.58 9.99
CA ALA A 56 10.27 11.90 10.48
C ALA A 56 11.22 12.49 9.41
N GLY A 57 10.73 13.42 8.57
CA GLY A 57 11.51 14.07 7.51
C GLY A 57 11.77 13.20 6.27
N THR A 58 11.14 12.03 6.19
CA THR A 58 11.25 11.08 5.08
C THR A 58 9.86 10.66 4.60
N LEU A 59 9.79 9.88 3.52
CA LEU A 59 8.55 9.26 3.05
C LEU A 59 8.51 7.80 3.50
N LEU A 60 7.46 7.43 4.22
CA LEU A 60 7.13 6.06 4.58
C LEU A 60 6.21 5.47 3.50
N SER A 61 6.60 4.32 2.97
CA SER A 61 5.80 3.51 2.07
C SER A 61 5.84 2.06 2.53
N PHE A 62 4.69 1.39 2.51
CA PHE A 62 4.58 -0.02 2.86
C PHE A 62 3.36 -0.67 2.22
N CYS A 63 3.41 -1.99 2.06
CA CYS A 63 2.22 -2.79 1.79
C CYS A 63 2.20 -4.02 2.69
N TYR A 64 1.00 -4.44 3.05
CA TYR A 64 0.73 -5.72 3.68
C TYR A 64 0.12 -6.63 2.63
N LEU A 65 0.61 -7.86 2.53
CA LEU A 65 0.06 -8.89 1.65
C LEU A 65 0.14 -10.24 2.37
N ASP A 66 -1.00 -10.89 2.54
CA ASP A 66 -1.13 -12.27 3.05
C ASP A 66 -0.28 -12.58 4.29
N GLY A 67 -0.28 -11.66 5.27
CA GLY A 67 0.46 -11.87 6.51
C GLY A 67 1.86 -11.29 6.55
N VAL A 68 2.38 -10.72 5.47
CA VAL A 68 3.73 -10.15 5.41
C VAL A 68 3.65 -8.64 5.20
N LEU A 69 4.43 -7.89 6.00
CA LEU A 69 4.58 -6.45 5.87
C LEU A 69 5.86 -6.13 5.09
N HIS A 70 5.71 -5.49 3.94
CA HIS A 70 6.81 -4.94 3.14
C HIS A 70 6.90 -3.44 3.39
N VAL A 71 8.06 -2.94 3.79
CA VAL A 71 8.22 -1.53 4.22
C VAL A 71 9.57 -0.96 3.80
N ASN A 72 9.64 0.34 3.55
CA ASN A 72 10.89 1.00 3.12
C ASN A 72 11.80 1.47 4.27
N ARG A 73 11.53 1.02 5.51
CA ARG A 73 12.35 1.32 6.69
C ARG A 73 12.10 0.31 7.81
N PRO A 74 13.01 0.18 8.79
CA PRO A 74 12.77 -0.65 9.97
C PRO A 74 11.55 -0.17 10.76
N VAL A 75 10.70 -1.12 11.14
CA VAL A 75 9.52 -0.92 11.98
C VAL A 75 9.34 -2.09 12.94
N GLU A 76 8.63 -1.85 14.03
CA GLU A 76 8.10 -2.91 14.90
C GLU A 76 6.79 -3.44 14.30
N SER A 77 6.64 -4.76 14.26
CA SER A 77 5.39 -5.40 13.84
C SER A 77 5.23 -6.76 14.51
N GLN A 78 3.97 -7.21 14.61
CA GLN A 78 3.64 -8.57 15.03
C GLN A 78 3.67 -9.56 13.85
N HIS A 79 3.74 -9.05 12.62
CA HIS A 79 3.81 -9.82 11.39
C HIS A 79 5.27 -9.91 10.91
N PRO A 80 5.64 -10.93 10.10
CA PRO A 80 6.90 -10.92 9.37
C PRO A 80 7.10 -9.60 8.61
N VAL A 81 8.30 -9.01 8.73
CA VAL A 81 8.65 -7.75 8.09
C VAL A 81 9.77 -7.98 7.08
N GLU A 82 9.54 -7.52 5.85
CA GLU A 82 10.56 -7.39 4.81
C GLU A 82 10.87 -5.91 4.58
N VAL A 83 12.13 -5.52 4.79
CA VAL A 83 12.59 -4.15 4.60
C VAL A 83 13.23 -3.99 3.22
N TYR A 84 12.81 -2.95 2.52
CA TYR A 84 13.28 -2.54 1.19
C TYR A 84 14.01 -1.20 1.28
N ASP A 85 14.89 -0.96 0.31
CA ASP A 85 15.59 0.33 0.18
C ASP A 85 14.62 1.43 -0.27
N ALA A 86 13.67 1.07 -1.14
CA ALA A 86 12.61 1.96 -1.62
C ALA A 86 11.33 1.19 -1.94
N ILE A 87 10.19 1.85 -1.73
CA ILE A 87 8.87 1.40 -2.19
C ILE A 87 8.18 2.61 -2.81
N GLU A 88 8.01 2.58 -4.13
CA GLU A 88 7.57 3.73 -4.91
C GLU A 88 6.35 3.37 -5.77
N PRO A 89 5.35 4.27 -5.88
CA PRO A 89 4.23 4.05 -6.78
C PRO A 89 4.68 4.11 -8.24
N VAL A 90 4.19 3.20 -9.06
CA VAL A 90 4.39 3.24 -10.50
C VAL A 90 3.35 4.16 -11.11
N ALA A 91 3.80 5.28 -11.70
CA ALA A 91 2.93 6.25 -12.35
C ALA A 91 2.17 5.64 -13.52
N ASP A 92 0.94 6.10 -13.75
CA ASP A 92 0.06 5.70 -14.85
C ASP A 92 -0.24 4.19 -14.93
N ALA A 93 0.03 3.44 -13.86
CA ALA A 93 -0.30 2.02 -13.77
C ALA A 93 -1.80 1.82 -13.49
N PRO A 94 -2.43 0.77 -14.03
CA PRO A 94 -3.80 0.42 -13.69
C PRO A 94 -3.86 -0.15 -12.26
N GLY A 95 -4.74 0.43 -11.43
CA GLY A 95 -4.89 0.02 -10.04
C GLY A 95 -3.82 0.59 -9.12
N VAL A 96 -3.50 -0.13 -8.03
CA VAL A 96 -2.45 0.24 -7.08
C VAL A 96 -1.21 -0.59 -7.40
N VAL A 97 -0.14 0.06 -7.85
CA VAL A 97 1.10 -0.62 -8.19
C VAL A 97 2.29 0.04 -7.51
N LEU A 98 3.09 -0.76 -6.80
CA LEU A 98 4.30 -0.32 -6.10
C LEU A 98 5.50 -1.13 -6.61
N LEU A 99 6.59 -0.44 -6.91
CA LEU A 99 7.90 -1.04 -7.14
C LEU A 99 8.67 -1.10 -5.83
N LEU A 100 9.05 -2.30 -5.41
CA LEU A 100 9.81 -2.58 -4.20
C LEU A 100 11.24 -2.94 -4.59
N SER A 101 12.21 -2.16 -4.12
CA SER A 101 13.62 -2.29 -4.49
C SER A 101 14.49 -2.65 -3.28
N ARG A 102 15.33 -3.69 -3.41
CA ARG A 102 16.27 -4.10 -2.35
C ARG A 102 17.55 -4.67 -2.95
N ALA A 103 18.70 -4.05 -2.65
CA ALA A 103 20.02 -4.55 -3.03
C ALA A 103 20.17 -4.90 -4.53
N GLY A 104 19.51 -4.14 -5.42
CA GLY A 104 19.49 -4.38 -6.86
C GLY A 104 18.46 -5.40 -7.35
N GLU A 105 17.72 -6.04 -6.44
CA GLU A 105 16.54 -6.84 -6.76
C GLU A 105 15.28 -5.97 -6.76
N GLN A 106 14.32 -6.33 -7.61
CA GLN A 106 13.05 -5.63 -7.74
C GLN A 106 11.90 -6.61 -7.63
N ARG A 107 10.85 -6.17 -6.95
CA ARG A 107 9.56 -6.83 -6.90
C ARG A 107 8.46 -5.83 -7.24
N LEU A 108 7.37 -6.32 -7.81
CA LEU A 108 6.20 -5.50 -8.11
C LEU A 108 5.02 -5.96 -7.25
N PHE A 109 4.55 -5.08 -6.38
CA PHE A 109 3.23 -5.25 -5.77
C PHE A 109 2.20 -4.64 -6.72
N ALA A 110 1.14 -5.38 -7.03
CA ALA A 110 0.01 -4.89 -7.81
C ALA A 110 -1.29 -5.32 -7.14
N ALA A 111 -2.26 -4.41 -7.07
CA ALA A 111 -3.58 -4.67 -6.51
C ALA A 111 -4.68 -4.00 -7.34
N SER A 112 -5.80 -4.71 -7.45
CA SER A 112 -7.05 -4.19 -7.99
C SER A 112 -8.03 -3.88 -6.86
N VAL A 113 -8.74 -2.75 -6.96
CA VAL A 113 -9.74 -2.33 -5.97
C VAL A 113 -11.14 -2.74 -6.38
N GLU A 114 -11.62 -2.26 -7.53
CA GLU A 114 -13.04 -2.41 -7.93
C GLU A 114 -13.23 -3.20 -9.24
N GLU A 115 -12.25 -3.17 -10.15
CA GLU A 115 -12.37 -3.75 -11.50
C GLU A 115 -11.19 -4.67 -11.81
N PRO A 116 -11.41 -5.82 -12.48
CA PRO A 116 -10.32 -6.68 -12.91
C PRO A 116 -9.29 -5.92 -13.75
N VAL A 117 -8.02 -6.27 -13.58
CA VAL A 117 -6.89 -5.69 -14.31
C VAL A 117 -6.23 -6.78 -15.13
N ASP A 118 -6.07 -6.55 -16.44
CA ASP A 118 -5.25 -7.36 -17.35
C ASP A 118 -4.39 -6.39 -18.17
N ALA A 119 -3.12 -6.24 -17.78
CA ALA A 119 -2.25 -5.21 -18.31
C ALA A 119 -0.77 -5.58 -18.24
N GLU A 120 0.06 -4.83 -18.96
CA GLU A 120 1.52 -4.85 -18.83
C GLU A 120 1.96 -3.54 -18.17
N VAL A 121 2.59 -3.65 -16.99
CA VAL A 121 3.20 -2.51 -16.30
C VAL A 121 4.67 -2.42 -16.66
N VAL A 122 5.14 -1.21 -16.98
CA VAL A 122 6.56 -0.92 -17.18
C VAL A 122 7.10 -0.19 -15.97
N ALA A 123 8.05 -0.79 -15.26
CA ALA A 123 8.70 -0.20 -14.10
C ALA A 123 10.20 -0.47 -14.17
N ASP A 124 11.01 0.58 -14.02
CA ASP A 124 12.47 0.56 -14.15
C ASP A 124 13.00 -0.21 -15.39
N GLY A 125 12.37 0.01 -16.54
CA GLY A 125 12.73 -0.64 -17.80
C GLY A 125 12.33 -2.12 -17.92
N ARG A 126 11.79 -2.73 -16.87
CA ARG A 126 11.24 -4.09 -16.87
C ARG A 126 9.73 -4.06 -17.13
N ARG A 127 9.25 -5.09 -17.83
CA ARG A 127 7.83 -5.33 -18.11
C ARG A 127 7.28 -6.39 -17.19
N TRP A 128 6.10 -6.13 -16.64
CA TRP A 128 5.42 -6.97 -15.67
C TRP A 128 4.00 -7.25 -16.14
N PRO A 129 3.70 -8.47 -16.62
CA PRO A 129 2.33 -8.85 -16.91
C PRO A 129 1.57 -9.00 -15.59
N ILE A 130 0.46 -8.30 -15.45
CA ILE A 130 -0.43 -8.38 -14.29
C ILE A 130 -1.81 -8.83 -14.73
N ARG A 131 -2.37 -9.79 -13.99
CA ARG A 131 -3.74 -10.24 -14.15
C ARG A 131 -4.35 -10.43 -12.76
N LEU A 132 -5.37 -9.65 -12.45
CA LEU A 132 -6.00 -9.58 -11.14
C LEU A 132 -7.51 -9.48 -11.29
N GLU A 133 -8.26 -10.21 -10.48
CA GLU A 133 -9.68 -9.96 -10.28
C GLU A 133 -9.89 -8.76 -9.32
N ALA A 134 -11.12 -8.26 -9.24
CA ALA A 134 -11.45 -7.17 -8.32
C ALA A 134 -11.16 -7.56 -6.86
N GLY A 135 -10.40 -6.72 -6.15
CA GLY A 135 -10.00 -6.96 -4.77
C GLY A 135 -8.77 -7.86 -4.59
N GLU A 136 -8.17 -8.37 -5.66
CA GLU A 136 -6.95 -9.18 -5.57
C GLU A 136 -5.68 -8.32 -5.52
N ALA A 137 -4.64 -8.88 -4.90
CA ALA A 137 -3.30 -8.35 -4.93
C ALA A 137 -2.26 -9.47 -5.12
N VAL A 138 -1.10 -9.10 -5.66
CA VAL A 138 -0.01 -10.02 -5.97
C VAL A 138 1.33 -9.32 -5.75
N LEU A 139 2.34 -10.11 -5.37
CA LEU A 139 3.74 -9.71 -5.37
C LEU A 139 4.51 -10.53 -6.40
N LEU A 140 5.05 -9.86 -7.42
CA LEU A 140 5.84 -10.45 -8.50
C LEU A 140 7.34 -10.21 -8.25
N SER A 141 8.19 -11.15 -8.66
CA SER A 141 9.67 -11.04 -8.59
C SER A 141 10.32 -11.08 -9.97
#